data_AF-A0A9P6DLJ6-F1
#
_entry.id   AF-A0A9P6DLJ6-F1
#
_cell.length_a   1.000
_cell.length_b   1.000
_cell.length_c   1.000
_cell.angle_alpha   90.00
_cell.angle_beta   90.00
_cell.angle_gamma   90.00
#
_symmetry.space_group_name_H-M   'P 1'
#
loop_
_entity.id
_entity.type
_entity.pdbx_description
1 polymer ?
#
loop_
_entity_poly.entity_id
_entity_poly.type
_entity_poly.pdbx_seq_one_letter_code
_entity_poly.pdbx_strand_id
1 'polypeptide(L)'
;YKVEIREPANIHYRGYKLTSTVAPSSGTVVLSALNILDGYNLTYYDNALGIKSDSNLTAHRLVESMKYAYGQRTTLGDPKFVGNVSTLELEFLTPQVGAEIRASLSDNSTGPPSVEWFDVQLRRYDPSGYDVLATHGTSHLVTADEDGLVVSLTSTINLYFGSLVMVPETGVILNNEMDDFSSPGSPNAFGYIATPANYIAPGKRPLSSISPLIAEDAEGNFVFATGAAGGSAIITANLQ
;
A
#
# COMPACT_ATOMS: atom_id res chain seq x y z
N TYR A 1 11.67 23.85 -3.43
CA TYR A 1 11.26 22.54 -2.91
C TYR A 1 12.35 22.00 -1.99
N LYS A 2 12.01 21.33 -0.89
CA LYS A 2 12.96 20.65 0.01
C LYS A 2 12.42 19.24 0.26
N VAL A 3 13.31 18.24 0.24
CA VAL A 3 12.96 16.85 0.59
C VAL A 3 12.69 16.77 2.09
N GLU A 4 11.64 16.05 2.46
CA GLU A 4 11.22 15.85 3.84
C GLU A 4 11.67 14.48 4.32
N ILE A 5 12.45 14.43 5.40
CA ILE A 5 12.88 13.20 6.07
C ILE A 5 11.85 12.88 7.16
N ARG A 6 11.41 11.62 7.23
CA ARG A 6 10.44 11.15 8.23
C ARG A 6 10.95 9.88 8.87
N GLU A 7 10.63 9.73 10.15
CA GLU A 7 10.75 8.45 10.83
C GLU A 7 9.83 7.42 10.14
N PRO A 8 10.34 6.23 9.83
CA PRO A 8 9.51 5.17 9.27
C PRO A 8 8.60 4.56 10.35
N ALA A 9 7.57 3.84 9.91
CA ALA A 9 6.75 3.03 10.78
C ALA A 9 7.23 1.57 10.76
N ASN A 10 6.96 0.84 11.84
CA ASN A 10 7.30 -0.57 11.93
C ASN A 10 6.26 -1.37 12.72
N ILE A 11 6.23 -2.67 12.46
CA ILE A 11 5.53 -3.69 13.26
C ILE A 11 6.44 -4.89 13.48
N HIS A 12 6.07 -5.75 14.43
CA HIS A 12 6.62 -7.10 14.50
C HIS A 12 5.63 -8.06 13.83
N TYR A 13 6.13 -8.89 12.93
CA TYR A 13 5.34 -9.87 12.19
C TYR A 13 6.10 -11.20 12.19
N ARG A 14 5.52 -12.23 12.82
CA ARG A 14 6.09 -13.59 12.86
C ARG A 14 7.58 -13.67 13.24
N GLY A 15 8.01 -12.86 14.20
CA GLY A 15 9.40 -12.84 14.69
C GLY A 15 10.35 -11.88 13.96
N TYR A 16 9.88 -11.19 12.92
CA TYR A 16 10.65 -10.18 12.19
C TYR A 16 10.13 -8.78 12.50
N LYS A 17 11.03 -7.80 12.51
CA LYS A 17 10.68 -6.38 12.51
C LYS A 17 10.57 -5.92 11.06
N LEU A 18 9.38 -5.47 10.67
CA LEU A 18 9.11 -4.97 9.33
C LEU A 18 8.97 -3.46 9.39
N THR A 19 9.77 -2.74 8.60
CA THR A 19 9.84 -1.28 8.58
C THR A 19 9.45 -0.76 7.20
N SER A 20 8.58 0.25 7.14
CA SER A 20 8.14 0.88 5.88
C SER A 20 7.82 2.37 6.06
N THR A 21 7.59 3.04 4.94
CA THR A 21 7.28 4.48 4.88
C THR A 21 5.92 4.84 5.47
N VAL A 22 5.78 6.07 5.92
CA VAL A 22 4.53 6.68 6.39
C VAL A 22 3.91 7.59 5.33
N ALA A 23 2.68 8.06 5.57
CA ALA A 23 1.98 9.01 4.72
C ALA A 23 2.85 10.24 4.35
N PRO A 24 2.77 10.75 3.11
CA PRO A 24 1.79 10.41 2.07
C PRO A 24 2.14 9.17 1.23
N SER A 25 3.03 8.29 1.67
CA SER A 25 3.22 6.94 1.10
C SER A 25 2.30 5.91 1.78
N SER A 26 2.16 4.72 1.20
CA SER A 26 1.23 3.69 1.69
C SER A 26 1.92 2.53 2.44
N GLY A 27 3.11 2.75 2.99
CA GLY A 27 3.84 1.70 3.73
C GLY A 27 3.09 1.19 4.97
N THR A 28 2.50 2.10 5.74
CA THR A 28 1.64 1.77 6.89
C THR A 28 0.40 0.96 6.53
N VAL A 29 -0.07 1.06 5.29
CA VAL A 29 -1.18 0.23 4.78
C VAL A 29 -0.74 -1.22 4.62
N VAL A 30 0.47 -1.48 4.11
CA VAL A 30 1.05 -2.83 4.03
C VAL A 30 1.25 -3.39 5.44
N LEU A 31 1.83 -2.60 6.34
CA LEU A 31 2.08 -3.02 7.72
C LEU A 31 0.76 -3.31 8.46
N SER A 32 -0.31 -2.52 8.27
CA SER A 32 -1.59 -2.81 8.91
C SER A 32 -2.23 -4.10 8.39
N ALA A 33 -2.15 -4.38 7.08
CA ALA A 33 -2.61 -5.66 6.53
C ALA A 33 -1.84 -6.85 7.14
N LEU A 34 -0.52 -6.74 7.31
CA LEU A 34 0.30 -7.74 7.97
C LEU A 34 -0.06 -7.91 9.46
N ASN A 35 -0.30 -6.81 10.17
CA ASN A 35 -0.74 -6.82 11.56
C ASN A 35 -2.09 -7.55 11.74
N ILE A 36 -3.03 -7.38 10.79
CA ILE A 36 -4.27 -8.17 10.72
C ILE A 36 -3.92 -9.64 10.49
N LEU A 37 -3.04 -9.96 9.54
CA LEU A 37 -2.71 -11.35 9.19
C LEU A 37 -1.90 -12.12 10.25
N ASP A 38 -1.23 -11.43 11.17
CA ASP A 38 -0.30 -12.05 12.14
C ASP A 38 -0.98 -13.10 13.04
N GLY A 39 -2.26 -12.89 13.36
CA GLY A 39 -3.04 -13.83 14.18
C GLY A 39 -3.61 -15.05 13.45
N TYR A 40 -3.43 -15.18 12.13
CA TYR A 40 -3.83 -16.38 11.39
C TYR A 40 -2.66 -17.35 11.22
N ASN A 41 -2.94 -18.65 11.20
CA ASN A 41 -1.96 -19.63 10.73
C ASN A 41 -2.04 -19.74 9.20
N LEU A 42 -1.09 -19.10 8.51
CA LEU A 42 -1.03 -19.04 7.03
C LEU A 42 -0.06 -20.06 6.44
N THR A 43 0.44 -21.01 7.23
CA THR A 43 1.49 -21.96 6.82
C THR A 43 1.02 -22.79 5.64
N TYR A 44 1.57 -22.55 4.44
CA TYR A 44 1.19 -23.25 3.21
C TYR A 44 1.38 -24.78 3.30
N TYR A 45 2.39 -25.22 4.05
CA TYR A 45 2.69 -26.61 4.34
C TYR A 45 3.43 -26.73 5.67
N ASP A 46 2.85 -27.44 6.63
CA ASP A 46 3.58 -27.88 7.81
C ASP A 46 4.07 -29.33 7.59
N ASN A 47 5.35 -29.49 7.29
CA ASN A 47 5.98 -30.80 7.08
C ASN A 47 6.00 -31.67 8.34
N ALA A 48 5.94 -31.08 9.54
CA ALA A 48 5.95 -31.81 10.80
C ALA A 48 4.55 -32.35 11.15
N LEU A 49 3.49 -31.67 10.71
CA LEU A 49 2.10 -32.07 10.98
C LEU A 49 1.38 -32.72 9.80
N GLY A 50 1.94 -32.66 8.58
CA GLY A 50 1.30 -33.19 7.36
C GLY A 50 0.03 -32.43 6.97
N ILE A 51 -0.17 -31.22 7.49
CA ILE A 51 -1.36 -30.40 7.25
C ILE A 51 -1.08 -29.46 6.07
N LYS A 52 -1.87 -29.60 5.02
CA LYS A 52 -1.98 -28.60 3.94
C LYS A 52 -2.86 -27.47 4.47
N SER A 53 -2.42 -26.22 4.43
CA SER A 53 -3.37 -25.14 4.69
C SER A 53 -4.46 -25.15 3.64
N ASP A 54 -5.67 -24.76 4.05
CA ASP A 54 -6.72 -24.44 3.11
C ASP A 54 -6.28 -23.19 2.34
N SER A 55 -5.81 -23.40 1.11
CA SER A 55 -5.37 -22.34 0.21
C SER A 55 -6.48 -21.34 -0.09
N ASN A 56 -7.73 -21.78 -0.12
CA ASN A 56 -8.87 -20.89 -0.37
C ASN A 56 -9.12 -20.00 0.85
N LEU A 57 -9.09 -20.58 2.05
CA LEU A 57 -9.24 -19.80 3.29
C LEU A 57 -8.08 -18.81 3.49
N THR A 58 -6.86 -19.22 3.14
CA THR A 58 -5.68 -18.36 3.18
C THR A 58 -5.82 -17.17 2.23
N ALA A 59 -6.21 -17.43 0.98
CA ALA A 59 -6.47 -16.38 0.00
C ALA A 59 -7.63 -15.46 0.44
N HIS A 60 -8.69 -16.02 1.00
CA HIS A 60 -9.83 -15.25 1.52
C HIS A 60 -9.39 -14.28 2.63
N ARG A 61 -8.67 -14.77 3.65
CA ARG A 61 -8.16 -13.93 4.75
C ARG A 61 -7.18 -12.86 4.26
N LEU A 62 -6.33 -13.19 3.29
CA LEU A 62 -5.44 -12.23 2.63
C LEU A 62 -6.25 -11.11 1.96
N VAL A 63 -7.25 -11.46 1.14
CA VAL A 63 -8.11 -10.50 0.44
C VAL A 63 -8.91 -9.63 1.40
N GLU A 64 -9.51 -10.20 2.45
CA GLU A 64 -10.29 -9.40 3.42
C GLU A 64 -9.38 -8.46 4.24
N SER A 65 -8.17 -8.90 4.59
CA SER A 65 -7.17 -8.04 5.26
C SER A 65 -6.71 -6.89 4.35
N MET A 66 -6.48 -7.17 3.06
CA MET A 66 -6.18 -6.14 2.06
C MET A 66 -7.33 -5.13 1.95
N LYS A 67 -8.59 -5.58 1.81
CA LYS A 67 -9.75 -4.69 1.71
C LYS A 67 -9.84 -3.75 2.90
N TYR A 68 -9.64 -4.25 4.12
CA TYR A 68 -9.67 -3.41 5.32
C TYR A 68 -8.54 -2.38 5.32
N ALA A 69 -7.31 -2.79 5.02
CA ALA A 69 -6.17 -1.89 4.94
C ALA A 69 -6.36 -0.79 3.87
N TYR A 70 -6.92 -1.14 2.70
CA TYR A 70 -7.31 -0.15 1.69
C TYR A 70 -8.42 0.78 2.18
N GLY A 71 -9.34 0.30 3.02
CA GLY A 71 -10.30 1.13 3.74
C GLY A 71 -9.60 2.15 4.65
N GLN A 72 -8.64 1.73 5.46
CA GLN A 72 -7.82 2.62 6.28
C GLN A 72 -7.06 3.66 5.43
N ARG A 73 -6.50 3.25 4.29
CA ARG A 73 -5.82 4.14 3.34
C ARG A 73 -6.70 5.32 2.91
N THR A 74 -8.02 5.14 2.81
CA THR A 74 -8.94 6.22 2.39
C THR A 74 -8.93 7.43 3.34
N THR A 75 -8.55 7.20 4.60
CA THR A 75 -8.46 8.22 5.66
C THR A 75 -7.12 8.95 5.65
N LEU A 76 -6.13 8.45 4.89
CA LEU A 76 -4.78 9.01 4.83
C LEU A 76 -4.69 10.11 3.76
N GLY A 77 -3.69 10.99 3.92
CA GLY A 77 -3.36 12.08 3.02
C GLY A 77 -2.03 12.70 3.43
N ASP A 78 -1.68 13.87 2.88
CA ASP A 78 -0.48 14.59 3.32
C ASP A 78 -0.58 15.00 4.80
N PRO A 79 0.32 14.52 5.69
CA PRO A 79 0.29 14.88 7.11
C PRO A 79 0.43 16.38 7.39
N LYS A 80 0.97 17.16 6.45
CA LYS A 80 1.03 18.63 6.56
C LYS A 80 -0.35 19.29 6.43
N PHE A 81 -1.31 18.61 5.83
CA PHE A 81 -2.65 19.13 5.52
C PHE A 81 -3.76 18.38 6.25
N VAL A 82 -3.53 17.14 6.68
CA VAL A 82 -4.50 16.30 7.38
C VAL A 82 -3.95 15.96 8.76
N GLY A 83 -4.44 16.66 9.78
CA GLY A 83 -3.77 16.73 11.09
C GLY A 83 -3.78 15.44 11.93
N ASN A 84 -4.69 14.50 11.66
CA ASN A 84 -4.81 13.25 12.42
C ASN A 84 -4.10 12.05 11.76
N VAL A 85 -3.47 12.23 10.58
CA VAL A 85 -2.87 11.12 9.81
C VAL A 85 -1.85 10.34 10.64
N SER A 86 -0.91 11.03 11.30
CA SER A 86 0.12 10.35 12.10
C SER A 86 -0.47 9.59 13.29
N THR A 87 -1.55 10.09 13.89
CA THR A 87 -2.26 9.38 14.98
C THR A 87 -2.94 8.12 14.46
N LEU A 88 -3.63 8.22 13.32
CA LEU A 88 -4.28 7.08 12.67
C LEU A 88 -3.26 6.00 12.28
N GLU A 89 -2.13 6.40 11.69
CA GLU A 89 -1.07 5.46 11.32
C GLU A 89 -0.52 4.72 12.54
N LEU A 90 -0.31 5.39 13.68
CA LEU A 90 0.11 4.71 14.90
C LEU A 90 -0.95 3.75 15.44
N GLU A 91 -2.22 4.13 15.40
CA GLU A 91 -3.35 3.31 15.84
C GLU A 91 -3.50 2.03 14.99
N PHE A 92 -3.45 2.16 13.66
CA PHE A 92 -3.60 1.05 12.70
C PHE A 92 -2.56 -0.06 12.86
N LEU A 93 -1.41 0.27 13.45
CA LEU A 93 -0.27 -0.64 13.62
C LEU A 93 -0.22 -1.29 15.00
N THR A 94 -1.15 -0.97 15.90
CA THR A 94 -1.22 -1.63 17.21
C THR A 94 -1.72 -3.08 17.07
N PRO A 95 -1.15 -4.05 17.81
CA PRO A 95 -1.63 -5.44 17.78
C PRO A 95 -3.12 -5.57 18.16
N GLN A 96 -3.61 -4.68 19.02
CA GLN A 96 -5.01 -4.61 19.44
C GLN A 96 -5.93 -4.33 18.26
N VAL A 97 -5.65 -3.29 17.47
CA VAL A 97 -6.44 -2.94 16.28
C VAL A 97 -6.41 -4.09 15.26
N GLY A 98 -5.24 -4.71 15.03
CA GLY A 98 -5.15 -5.90 14.16
C GLY A 98 -6.03 -7.06 14.63
N ALA A 99 -6.13 -7.29 15.93
CA ALA A 99 -6.98 -8.33 16.52
C ALA A 99 -8.47 -7.99 16.44
N GLU A 100 -8.86 -6.75 16.70
CA GLU A 100 -10.24 -6.27 16.58
C GLU A 100 -10.75 -6.40 15.14
N ILE A 101 -9.92 -6.00 14.18
CA ILE A 101 -10.24 -6.13 12.76
C ILE A 101 -10.41 -7.60 12.40
N ARG A 102 -9.45 -8.47 12.73
CA ARG A 102 -9.57 -9.92 12.48
C ARG A 102 -10.86 -10.50 13.05
N ALA A 103 -11.24 -10.12 14.27
CA ALA A 103 -12.45 -10.61 14.92
C ALA A 103 -13.73 -10.20 14.19
N SER A 104 -13.69 -9.13 13.40
CA SER A 104 -14.79 -8.69 12.54
C SER A 104 -14.85 -9.39 11.19
N LEU A 105 -13.77 -10.08 10.77
CA LEU A 105 -13.72 -10.78 9.49
C LEU A 105 -14.38 -12.17 9.59
N SER A 106 -15.19 -12.51 8.60
CA SER A 106 -15.81 -13.84 8.47
C SER A 106 -14.96 -14.73 7.58
N ASP A 107 -14.73 -15.98 7.98
CA ASP A 107 -14.05 -16.97 7.12
C ASP A 107 -14.95 -17.49 5.98
N ASN A 108 -16.26 -17.25 6.08
CA ASN A 108 -17.27 -17.91 5.24
C ASN A 108 -18.00 -16.94 4.31
N SER A 109 -17.72 -15.64 4.44
CA SER A 109 -18.36 -14.57 3.68
C SER A 109 -17.46 -13.34 3.63
N THR A 110 -17.59 -12.55 2.57
CA THR A 110 -16.97 -11.23 2.52
C THR A 110 -17.82 -10.21 3.26
N GLY A 111 -17.22 -9.23 3.93
CA GLY A 111 -17.95 -8.12 4.54
C GLY A 111 -18.82 -7.36 3.52
N PRO A 112 -19.89 -6.67 3.95
CA PRO A 112 -20.59 -5.75 3.07
C PRO A 112 -19.57 -4.69 2.61
N PRO A 113 -19.67 -4.23 1.36
CA PRO A 113 -18.85 -3.14 0.89
C PRO A 113 -19.02 -1.92 1.80
N SER A 114 -17.91 -1.28 2.18
CA SER A 114 -17.87 -0.24 3.22
C SER A 114 -18.47 1.11 2.81
N VAL A 115 -19.13 1.18 1.66
CA VAL A 115 -19.92 2.32 1.17
C VAL A 115 -21.09 1.79 0.35
N GLU A 116 -22.29 2.36 0.52
CA GLU A 116 -23.35 2.25 -0.48
C GLU A 116 -22.76 2.69 -1.82
N TRP A 117 -22.56 1.73 -2.72
CA TRP A 117 -21.96 1.95 -4.03
C TRP A 117 -22.82 2.90 -4.85
N PHE A 118 -22.52 4.19 -4.75
CA PHE A 118 -23.05 5.19 -5.67
C PHE A 118 -22.46 4.91 -7.05
N ASP A 119 -23.20 4.17 -7.87
CA ASP A 119 -23.22 4.11 -9.34
C ASP A 119 -21.89 4.25 -10.11
N VAL A 120 -20.76 3.94 -9.48
CA VAL A 120 -19.58 3.50 -10.20
C VAL A 120 -19.92 2.09 -10.59
N GLN A 121 -20.50 1.95 -11.79
CA GLN A 121 -20.43 0.71 -12.54
C GLN A 121 -18.94 0.35 -12.65
N LEU A 122 -18.39 -0.29 -11.61
CA LEU A 122 -17.42 -1.35 -11.78
C LEU A 122 -18.19 -2.37 -12.62
N ARG A 123 -18.15 -2.14 -13.95
CA ARG A 123 -18.72 -3.05 -14.93
C ARG A 123 -18.18 -4.41 -14.53
N ARG A 124 -19.06 -5.24 -13.97
CA ARG A 124 -18.77 -6.63 -13.65
C ARG A 124 -18.19 -7.21 -14.93
N TYR A 125 -16.88 -7.46 -14.94
CA TYR A 125 -16.18 -8.18 -15.98
C TYR A 125 -16.82 -7.96 -17.36
N ASP A 126 -16.73 -6.72 -17.87
CA ASP A 126 -17.15 -6.41 -19.23
C ASP A 126 -15.96 -6.61 -20.17
N PRO A 127 -15.82 -7.79 -20.83
CA PRO A 127 -14.76 -8.02 -21.81
C PRO A 127 -14.88 -7.10 -23.04
N SER A 128 -15.95 -6.32 -23.18
CA SER A 128 -16.18 -5.38 -24.28
C SER A 128 -15.81 -3.92 -23.99
N GLY A 129 -15.22 -3.61 -22.82
CA GLY A 129 -14.48 -2.34 -22.69
C GLY A 129 -14.23 -1.86 -21.27
N TYR A 130 -13.12 -2.27 -20.66
CA TYR A 130 -12.01 -1.44 -20.12
C TYR A 130 -11.06 -2.38 -19.34
N ASP A 131 -9.77 -2.30 -19.66
CA ASP A 131 -8.70 -3.24 -19.30
C ASP A 131 -8.21 -3.08 -17.84
N VAL A 132 -7.37 -4.00 -17.36
CA VAL A 132 -6.40 -3.69 -16.29
C VAL A 132 -5.52 -2.59 -16.87
N LEU A 133 -5.75 -1.34 -16.48
CA LEU A 133 -4.97 -0.21 -16.98
C LEU A 133 -3.49 -0.54 -16.74
N ALA A 134 -2.69 -0.53 -17.80
CA ALA A 134 -1.27 -0.79 -17.76
C ALA A 134 -0.57 0.35 -17.00
N THR A 135 -0.60 0.30 -15.68
CA THR A 135 -0.04 1.28 -14.76
C THR A 135 1.46 1.05 -14.60
N HIS A 136 2.26 1.87 -15.28
CA HIS A 136 3.72 1.81 -15.20
C HIS A 136 4.29 3.22 -15.20
N GLY A 137 5.56 3.34 -14.82
CA GLY A 137 6.22 4.64 -14.56
C GLY A 137 6.89 4.65 -13.19
N THR A 138 6.54 3.69 -12.33
CA THR A 138 7.25 3.37 -11.09
C THR A 138 8.34 2.33 -11.35
N SER A 139 9.47 2.48 -10.66
CA SER A 139 10.54 1.48 -10.57
C SER A 139 10.92 1.29 -9.10
N HIS A 140 11.26 0.06 -8.74
CA HIS A 140 11.77 -0.28 -7.42
C HIS A 140 13.18 -0.86 -7.56
N LEU A 141 14.07 -0.48 -6.65
CA LEU A 141 15.41 -1.04 -6.55
C LEU A 141 15.77 -1.30 -5.10
N VAL A 142 16.53 -2.37 -4.90
CA VAL A 142 17.14 -2.74 -3.63
C VAL A 142 18.64 -2.87 -3.84
N THR A 143 19.42 -2.26 -2.96
CA THR A 143 20.88 -2.40 -2.93
C THR A 143 21.35 -2.62 -1.51
N ALA A 144 22.39 -3.43 -1.35
CA ALA A 144 23.10 -3.62 -0.09
C ALA A 144 24.61 -3.60 -0.32
N ASP A 145 25.39 -3.18 0.68
CA ASP A 145 26.86 -3.20 0.63
C ASP A 145 27.48 -4.08 1.74
N GLU A 146 28.81 -4.14 1.74
CA GLU A 146 29.59 -4.96 2.68
C GLU A 146 29.59 -4.42 4.12
N ASP A 147 29.30 -3.13 4.30
CA ASP A 147 29.22 -2.48 5.60
C ASP A 147 27.83 -2.65 6.25
N GLY A 148 26.89 -3.29 5.55
CA GLY A 148 25.54 -3.55 6.02
C GLY A 148 24.54 -2.42 5.74
N LEU A 149 24.90 -1.44 4.90
CA LEU A 149 23.95 -0.44 4.44
C LEU A 149 22.98 -1.07 3.44
N VAL A 150 21.68 -0.92 3.69
CA VAL A 150 20.62 -1.38 2.80
C VAL A 150 19.76 -0.20 2.37
N VAL A 151 19.48 -0.12 1.08
CA VAL A 151 18.58 0.89 0.49
C VAL A 151 17.45 0.17 -0.24
N SER A 152 16.22 0.43 0.19
CA SER A 152 14.99 0.05 -0.51
C SER A 152 14.33 1.31 -1.06
N LEU A 153 14.36 1.49 -2.38
CA LEU A 153 13.97 2.73 -3.02
C LEU A 153 12.91 2.48 -4.11
N THR A 154 11.78 3.15 -3.97
CA THR A 154 10.76 3.24 -5.02
C THR A 154 10.76 4.66 -5.59
N SER A 155 10.90 4.79 -6.90
CA SER A 155 10.88 6.06 -7.63
C SER A 155 9.85 6.01 -8.76
N THR A 156 9.23 7.14 -9.09
CA THR A 156 8.20 7.19 -10.12
C THR A 156 8.09 8.55 -10.80
N ILE A 157 7.60 8.55 -12.05
CA ILE A 157 7.05 9.72 -12.74
C ILE A 157 5.52 9.61 -12.90
N ASN A 158 4.91 8.74 -12.10
CA ASN A 158 3.54 8.28 -12.13
C ASN A 158 3.22 7.33 -13.31
N LEU A 159 2.61 7.83 -14.39
CA LEU A 159 2.29 7.02 -15.58
C LEU A 159 3.48 6.93 -16.56
N TYR A 160 3.32 6.15 -17.64
CA TYR A 160 4.32 6.03 -18.70
C TYR A 160 4.63 7.41 -19.29
N PHE A 161 5.91 7.78 -19.26
CA PHE A 161 6.38 9.11 -19.68
C PHE A 161 5.68 10.27 -18.94
N GLY A 162 5.13 10.00 -17.74
CA GLY A 162 4.52 10.97 -16.85
C GLY A 162 3.41 11.79 -17.51
N SER A 163 3.60 13.09 -17.56
CA SER A 163 2.69 14.05 -18.19
C SER A 163 2.76 14.09 -19.72
N LEU A 164 3.65 13.29 -20.34
CA LEU A 164 4.00 13.37 -21.75
C LEU A 164 4.64 14.70 -22.16
N VAL A 165 5.04 15.52 -21.18
CA VAL A 165 5.75 16.79 -21.40
C VAL A 165 7.23 16.58 -21.15
N MET A 166 8.05 16.89 -22.16
CA MET A 166 9.50 16.91 -22.06
C MET A 166 9.99 18.36 -22.16
N VAL A 167 10.91 18.74 -21.27
CA VAL A 167 11.60 20.03 -21.33
C VAL A 167 12.59 19.98 -22.51
N PRO A 168 12.40 20.77 -23.60
CA PRO A 168 13.17 20.63 -24.82
C PRO A 168 14.68 20.82 -24.64
N GLU A 169 15.07 21.71 -23.74
CA GLU A 169 16.47 22.08 -23.52
C GLU A 169 17.26 21.01 -22.75
N THR A 170 16.58 20.18 -21.95
CA THR A 170 17.22 19.22 -21.03
C THR A 170 16.87 17.77 -21.32
N GLY A 171 15.79 17.51 -22.08
CA GLY A 171 15.25 16.18 -22.29
C GLY A 171 14.54 15.58 -21.07
N VAL A 172 14.35 16.36 -20.00
CA VAL A 172 13.70 15.88 -18.77
C VAL A 172 12.20 15.72 -19.00
N ILE A 173 11.70 14.52 -18.70
CA ILE A 173 10.28 14.19 -18.76
C ILE A 173 9.62 14.54 -17.43
N LEU A 174 8.54 15.31 -17.47
CA LEU A 174 7.81 15.75 -16.28
C LEU A 174 6.79 14.70 -15.86
N ASN A 175 6.70 14.44 -14.56
CA ASN A 175 5.71 13.52 -13.99
C ASN A 175 4.27 14.04 -14.16
N ASN A 176 3.30 13.15 -13.97
CA ASN A 176 1.88 13.50 -13.78
C ASN A 176 1.39 13.07 -12.40
N GLU A 177 2.21 13.19 -11.35
CA GLU A 177 1.90 12.72 -9.98
C GLU A 177 0.64 13.39 -9.40
N MET A 178 0.27 14.57 -9.90
CA MET A 178 -0.97 15.25 -9.49
C MET A 178 -2.24 14.43 -9.74
N ASP A 179 -2.20 13.41 -10.62
CA ASP A 179 -3.29 12.44 -10.81
C ASP A 179 -3.61 11.62 -9.55
N ASP A 180 -2.63 11.43 -8.65
CA ASP A 180 -2.85 10.69 -7.40
C ASP A 180 -3.75 11.45 -6.41
N PHE A 181 -4.06 12.73 -6.66
CA PHE A 181 -5.06 13.45 -5.87
C PHE A 181 -6.48 12.99 -6.17
N SER A 182 -7.30 12.97 -5.12
CA SER A 182 -8.74 12.78 -5.24
C SER A 182 -9.40 13.98 -5.92
N SER A 183 -10.20 13.71 -6.95
CA SER A 183 -11.09 14.70 -7.60
C SER A 183 -12.54 14.35 -7.29
N PRO A 184 -13.34 15.23 -6.64
CA PRO A 184 -14.72 14.91 -6.30
C PRO A 184 -15.53 14.42 -7.51
N GLY A 185 -16.15 13.25 -7.39
CA GLY A 185 -16.99 12.66 -8.44
C GLY A 185 -16.24 11.93 -9.56
N SER A 186 -14.92 11.74 -9.48
CA SER A 186 -14.17 10.96 -10.46
C SER A 186 -13.05 10.15 -9.80
N PRO A 187 -12.89 8.85 -10.14
CA PRO A 187 -11.72 8.10 -9.70
C PRO A 187 -10.46 8.59 -10.42
N ASN A 188 -9.30 8.37 -9.80
CA ASN A 188 -8.02 8.62 -10.48
C ASN A 188 -7.65 7.51 -11.48
N ALA A 189 -6.52 7.65 -12.17
CA ALA A 189 -6.08 6.66 -13.18
C ALA A 189 -5.82 5.25 -12.60
N PHE A 190 -5.76 5.11 -11.28
CA PHE A 190 -5.55 3.85 -10.56
C PHE A 190 -6.83 3.25 -9.98
N GLY A 191 -8.00 3.88 -10.23
CA GLY A 191 -9.29 3.43 -9.74
C GLY A 191 -9.58 3.78 -8.28
N TYR A 192 -8.77 4.63 -7.64
CA TYR A 192 -9.08 5.09 -6.30
C TYR A 192 -10.26 6.05 -6.32
N ILE A 193 -11.23 5.78 -5.45
CA ILE A 193 -12.37 6.67 -5.21
C ILE A 193 -11.89 7.92 -4.49
N ALA A 194 -12.49 9.06 -4.84
CA ALA A 194 -12.15 10.34 -4.26
C ALA A 194 -12.43 10.38 -2.75
N THR A 195 -11.40 10.67 -1.96
CA THR A 195 -11.49 10.87 -0.51
C THR A 195 -11.13 12.30 -0.12
N PRO A 196 -11.85 12.93 0.83
CA PRO A 196 -11.54 14.29 1.27
C PRO A 196 -10.12 14.47 1.83
N ALA A 197 -9.60 13.45 2.52
CA ALA A 197 -8.24 13.43 3.06
C ALA A 197 -7.18 13.65 1.97
N ASN A 198 -7.46 13.23 0.74
CA ASN A 198 -6.55 13.35 -0.40
C ASN A 198 -7.05 14.32 -1.49
N TYR A 199 -7.93 15.29 -1.17
CA TYR A 199 -8.24 16.36 -2.12
C TYR A 199 -7.03 17.26 -2.40
N ILE A 200 -6.93 17.72 -3.64
CA ILE A 200 -5.88 18.63 -4.11
C ILE A 200 -5.86 19.95 -3.34
N ALA A 201 -4.67 20.42 -2.98
CA ALA A 201 -4.47 21.75 -2.42
C ALA A 201 -3.07 22.28 -2.77
N PRO A 202 -2.86 23.60 -2.88
CA PRO A 202 -1.56 24.18 -3.16
C PRO A 202 -0.49 23.74 -2.15
N GLY A 203 0.61 23.19 -2.65
CA GLY A 203 1.74 22.72 -1.82
C GLY A 203 1.49 21.43 -1.03
N LYS A 204 0.33 20.80 -1.20
CA LYS A 204 0.03 19.47 -0.70
C LYS A 204 0.68 18.42 -1.61
N ARG A 205 1.02 17.26 -1.04
CA ARG A 205 1.50 16.10 -1.78
C ARG A 205 0.39 15.07 -1.93
N PRO A 206 0.26 14.43 -3.11
CA PRO A 206 -0.75 13.40 -3.31
C PRO A 206 -0.39 12.12 -2.56
N LEU A 207 -1.42 11.35 -2.17
CA LEU A 207 -1.27 10.07 -1.49
C LEU A 207 -0.82 8.98 -2.48
N SER A 208 0.43 8.58 -2.37
CA SER A 208 1.07 7.58 -3.22
C SER A 208 0.90 6.17 -2.68
N SER A 209 0.90 5.19 -3.58
CA SER A 209 0.85 3.75 -3.24
C SER A 209 2.22 3.13 -3.01
N ILE A 210 3.32 3.88 -3.18
CA ILE A 210 4.66 3.36 -2.87
C ILE A 210 4.75 2.90 -1.42
N SER A 211 5.40 1.76 -1.19
CA SER A 211 5.53 1.15 0.13
C SER A 211 6.81 0.31 0.26
N PRO A 212 8.01 0.87 -0.01
CA PRO A 212 9.26 0.13 0.16
C PRO A 212 9.37 -0.40 1.60
N LEU A 213 9.86 -1.62 1.76
CA LEU A 213 9.86 -2.36 3.01
C LEU A 213 11.24 -2.98 3.26
N ILE A 214 11.67 -2.96 4.52
CA ILE A 214 12.87 -3.63 5.01
C ILE A 214 12.47 -4.54 6.17
N ALA A 215 12.99 -5.75 6.18
CA ALA A 215 12.80 -6.75 7.22
C ALA A 215 14.11 -7.03 7.95
N GLU A 216 14.03 -7.01 9.27
CA GLU A 216 15.11 -7.32 10.21
C GLU A 216 14.68 -8.49 11.10
N ASP A 217 15.64 -9.32 11.54
CA ASP A 217 15.38 -10.33 12.57
C ASP A 217 15.27 -9.71 13.98
N ALA A 218 15.08 -10.54 15.00
CA ALA A 218 14.93 -10.08 16.39
C ALA A 218 16.22 -9.46 16.95
N GLU A 219 17.37 -9.82 16.39
CA GLU A 219 18.68 -9.31 16.72
C GLU A 219 19.04 -8.01 15.96
N GLY A 220 18.20 -7.61 15.00
CA GLY A 220 18.40 -6.42 14.17
C GLY A 220 19.27 -6.64 12.94
N ASN A 221 19.53 -7.90 12.56
CA ASN A 221 20.22 -8.19 11.30
C ASN A 221 19.27 -8.08 10.12
N PHE A 222 19.77 -7.57 9.01
CA PHE A 222 19.05 -7.51 7.76
C PHE A 222 18.66 -8.92 7.27
N VAL A 223 17.39 -9.09 6.90
CA VAL A 223 16.87 -10.35 6.34
C VAL A 223 16.56 -10.19 4.85
N PHE A 224 15.71 -9.21 4.52
CA PHE A 224 15.40 -8.86 3.13
C PHE A 224 14.85 -7.44 3.03
N ALA A 225 14.89 -6.89 1.82
CA ALA A 225 14.21 -5.65 1.47
C ALA A 225 13.41 -5.89 0.20
N THR A 226 12.24 -5.25 0.11
CA THR A 226 11.33 -5.42 -1.02
C THR A 226 10.54 -4.16 -1.29
N GLY A 227 9.91 -4.14 -2.46
CA GLY A 227 9.04 -3.12 -2.95
C GLY A 227 8.56 -3.49 -4.35
N ALA A 228 7.55 -2.77 -4.83
CA ALA A 228 6.93 -3.06 -6.12
C ALA A 228 6.72 -1.79 -6.95
N ALA A 229 6.44 -2.02 -8.21
CA ALA A 229 5.92 -1.04 -9.16
C ALA A 229 4.52 -1.49 -9.62
N GLY A 230 3.67 -0.56 -10.06
CA GLY A 230 2.31 -0.88 -10.53
C GLY A 230 1.18 -0.03 -9.93
N GLY A 231 1.48 1.19 -9.46
CA GLY A 231 0.46 2.10 -8.95
C GLY A 231 -0.33 1.53 -7.78
N SER A 232 -1.65 1.42 -7.92
CA SER A 232 -2.52 0.87 -6.87
C SER A 232 -2.22 -0.57 -6.49
N ALA A 233 -1.53 -1.36 -7.32
CA ALA A 233 -1.16 -2.74 -7.02
C ALA A 233 0.09 -2.88 -6.13
N ILE A 234 0.85 -1.81 -5.90
CA ILE A 234 2.11 -1.88 -5.13
C ILE A 234 1.87 -2.42 -3.71
N ILE A 235 0.79 -1.99 -3.05
CA ILE A 235 0.46 -2.39 -1.68
C ILE A 235 0.17 -3.90 -1.60
N THR A 236 -0.66 -4.43 -2.51
CA THR A 236 -0.99 -5.86 -2.53
C THR A 236 0.17 -6.72 -3.02
N ALA A 237 1.00 -6.21 -3.94
CA ALA A 237 2.21 -6.90 -4.40
C ALA A 237 3.26 -7.01 -3.29
N ASN A 238 3.46 -5.96 -2.49
CA ASN A 238 4.40 -5.99 -1.36
C ASN A 238 3.92 -6.86 -0.20
N LEU A 239 2.61 -7.05 -0.07
CA LEU A 239 2.02 -7.88 0.97
C LEU A 239 2.18 -9.39 0.69
N GLN A 240 2.19 -9.78 -0.59
CA GLN A 240 2.27 -11.17 -1.06
C GLN A 240 3.72 -11.64 -1.17
#